data_AF-A0A502HJX0-F1
#
_entry.id   AF-A0A502HJX0-F1
#
_cell.length_a   1.000
_cell.length_b   1.000
_cell.length_c   1.000
_cell.angle_alpha   90.00
_cell.angle_beta   90.00
_cell.angle_gamma   90.00
#
_symmetry.space_group_name_H-M   'P 1'
#
loop_
_entity.id
_entity.type
_entity.pdbx_description
1 polymer ?
#
loop_
_entity_poly.entity_id
_entity_poly.type
_entity_poly.pdbx_seq_one_letter_code
_entity_poly.pdbx_strand_id
1 'polypeptide(L)' 'MSAELSPIVSEFETEEKAVSYDRWFRAKVQASLDDPRPNVPHDQVMADMRVDLAARKKCFSS' A
#
# COMPACT_ATOMS: atom_id res chain seq x y z
N MET A 1 -10.09 21.95 -16.32
CA MET A 1 -10.55 20.85 -17.18
C MET A 1 -9.49 19.78 -17.09
N SER A 2 -9.83 18.69 -16.42
CA SER A 2 -9.00 17.53 -16.20
C SER A 2 -8.86 16.76 -17.49
N ALA A 3 -7.65 16.60 -18.01
CA ALA A 3 -7.45 15.73 -19.17
C ALA A 3 -7.73 14.29 -18.75
N GLU A 4 -8.71 13.66 -19.40
CA GLU A 4 -8.94 12.22 -19.23
C GLU A 4 -7.76 11.45 -19.80
N LEU A 5 -7.14 10.62 -18.97
CA LEU A 5 -6.02 9.80 -19.38
C LEU A 5 -6.54 8.44 -19.85
N SER A 6 -6.04 7.98 -21.00
CA SER A 6 -6.36 6.64 -21.50
C SER A 6 -5.90 5.57 -20.51
N PRO A 7 -6.73 4.53 -20.21
CA PRO A 7 -6.36 3.43 -19.32
C PRO A 7 -5.10 2.65 -19.74
N ILE A 8 -4.68 2.78 -21.01
CA ILE A 8 -3.47 2.14 -21.54
C ILE A 8 -2.20 2.93 -21.15
N VAL A 9 -2.33 4.25 -20.98
CA VAL A 9 -1.21 5.17 -20.71
C VAL A 9 -1.08 5.46 -19.22
N SER A 10 -2.21 5.45 -18.49
CA SER A 10 -2.27 5.75 -17.07
C SER A 10 -3.28 4.84 -16.37
N GLU A 11 -2.92 4.34 -15.19
CA GLU A 11 -3.83 3.63 -14.29
C GLU A 11 -4.90 4.55 -13.66
N PHE A 12 -4.70 5.88 -13.72
CA PHE A 12 -5.64 6.88 -13.24
C PHE A 12 -6.44 7.49 -14.39
N GLU A 13 -7.74 7.64 -14.17
CA GLU A 13 -8.69 8.22 -15.12
C GLU A 13 -8.42 9.70 -15.45
N THR A 14 -7.81 10.45 -14.53
CA THR A 14 -7.50 11.87 -14.73
C THR A 14 -6.13 12.24 -14.18
N GLU A 15 -5.54 13.30 -14.74
CA GLU A 15 -4.27 13.86 -14.26
C GLU A 15 -4.33 14.28 -12.79
N GLU A 16 -5.45 14.86 -12.33
CA GLU A 16 -5.61 15.29 -10.95
C GLU A 16 -5.64 14.12 -9.97
N LYS A 17 -6.23 12.98 -10.36
CA LYS A 17 -6.19 11.75 -9.55
C LYS A 17 -4.76 11.22 -9.47
N ALA A 18 -4.05 11.21 -10.60
CA ALA A 18 -2.63 10.81 -10.64
C ALA A 18 -1.77 11.70 -9.74
N VAL A 19 -1.88 13.04 -9.85
CA VAL A 19 -1.12 13.99 -9.03
C VAL A 19 -1.47 13.89 -7.54
N SER A 20 -2.75 13.69 -7.21
CA SER A 20 -3.19 13.47 -5.83
C SER A 20 -2.60 12.20 -5.24
N TYR A 21 -2.62 11.10 -6.02
CA TYR A 21 -1.99 9.84 -5.63
C TYR A 21 -0.49 10.01 -5.45
N ASP A 22 0.20 10.66 -6.39
CA ASP A 22 1.64 10.88 -6.34
C ASP A 22 2.06 11.65 -5.07
N ARG A 23 1.30 12.70 -4.72
CA ARG A 23 1.53 13.47 -3.49
C ARG A 23 1.36 12.59 -2.25
N TRP A 24 0.28 11.82 -2.17
CA TRP A 24 0.04 10.92 -1.05
C TRP A 24 1.11 9.82 -0.97
N PHE A 25 1.49 9.23 -2.10
CA PHE A 25 2.47 8.15 -2.18
C PHE A 25 3.84 8.63 -1.67
N ARG A 26 4.31 9.79 -2.14
CA ARG A 26 5.56 10.37 -1.66
C ARG A 26 5.53 10.68 -0.16
N ALA A 27 4.42 11.24 0.34
CA ALA A 27 4.27 11.49 1.77
C ALA A 27 4.31 10.19 2.59
N LYS A 28 3.66 9.12 2.11
CA LYS A 28 3.68 7.81 2.75
C LYS A 28 5.07 7.17 2.73
N VAL A 29 5.79 7.29 1.62
CA VAL A 29 7.17 6.80 1.52
C VAL A 29 8.08 7.56 2.49
N GLN A 30 7.98 8.89 2.53
CA GLN A 30 8.78 9.70 3.45
C GLN A 30 8.51 9.34 4.91
N ALA A 31 7.23 9.21 5.31
CA ALA A 31 6.88 8.76 6.65
C ALA A 31 7.41 7.36 7.00
N SER A 32 7.58 6.49 6.00
CA SER A 32 8.16 5.15 6.19
C SER A 32 9.69 5.19 6.30
N LEU A 33 10.35 6.13 5.62
CA LEU A 33 11.80 6.35 5.71
C LEU A 33 12.19 7.05 7.02
N ASP A 34 11.34 7.95 7.51
CA ASP A 34 11.53 8.68 8.76
C ASP A 34 11.24 7.80 10.00
N ASP A 35 10.71 6.60 9.81
CA ASP A 35 10.42 5.67 10.89
C ASP A 35 11.73 5.15 11.51
N PRO A 36 11.99 5.42 12.81
CA PRO A 36 13.24 5.01 13.47
C PRO A 36 13.30 3.51 13.77
N ARG A 37 12.21 2.77 13.55
CA ARG A 37 12.15 1.33 13.84
C ARG A 37 13.13 0.57 12.93
N PRO A 38 13.82 -0.45 13.46
CA PRO A 38 14.70 -1.28 12.65
C PRO A 38 13.90 -2.07 11.61
N ASN A 39 14.54 -2.38 10.49
CA ASN A 39 13.96 -3.23 9.46
C ASN A 39 13.62 -4.62 10.04
N VAL A 40 12.45 -5.12 9.66
CA VAL A 40 11.98 -6.45 10.06
C VAL A 40 12.56 -7.50 9.11
N PRO A 41 13.16 -8.60 9.61
CA PRO A 41 13.62 -9.70 8.76
C PRO A 41 12.46 -10.33 7.97
N HIS A 42 12.74 -10.80 6.75
CA HIS A 42 11.74 -11.44 5.89
C HIS A 42 10.97 -12.57 6.60
N ASP A 43 11.70 -13.44 7.31
CA ASP A 43 11.10 -14.60 8.00
C ASP A 43 10.09 -14.19 9.08
N GLN A 44 10.37 -13.09 9.79
CA GLN A 44 9.48 -12.54 10.80
C GLN A 44 8.19 -12.02 10.17
N VAL A 45 8.30 -11.25 9.07
CA VAL A 45 7.11 -10.76 8.34
C VAL A 45 6.25 -11.91 7.85
N MET A 46 6.86 -12.98 7.34
CA MET A 46 6.13 -14.16 6.88
C MET A 46 5.49 -14.94 8.04
N ALA A 47 6.13 -14.99 9.21
CA ALA A 47 5.55 -15.59 10.41
C ALA A 47 4.29 -14.82 10.85
N ASP A 48 4.40 -13.49 10.96
CA ASP A 48 3.30 -12.61 11.37
C ASP A 48 2.10 -12.74 10.41
N MET A 49 2.35 -12.71 9.09
CA MET A 49 1.29 -12.90 8.09
C MET A 49 0.58 -14.25 8.21
N ARG A 50 1.31 -15.34 8.51
CA ARG A 50 0.71 -16.67 8.69
C ARG A 50 -0.20 -16.70 9.92
N VAL A 51 0.20 -16.04 11.01
CA VAL A 51 -0.60 -15.93 12.23
C VAL A 51 -1.90 -15.17 11.95
N ASP A 52 -1.82 -14.01 11.30
CA ASP A 52 -3.00 -13.20 10.96
C ASP A 52 -3.97 -13.94 10.03
N LEU A 53 -3.45 -14.68 9.04
CA LEU A 53 -4.28 -15.51 8.15
C LEU A 53 -4.95 -16.66 8.90
N ALA A 54 -4.23 -17.32 9.81
CA ALA A 54 -4.80 -18.40 10.62
C ALA A 54 -5.90 -17.87 11.56
N ALA A 55 -5.68 -16.71 12.19
CA ALA A 55 -6.66 -16.06 13.05
C ALA A 55 -7.95 -15.72 12.30
N ARG A 56 -7.83 -15.13 11.10
CA ARG A 56 -8.99 -14.82 10.23
C ARG A 56 -9.74 -16.07 9.80
N LYS A 57 -9.03 -17.14 9.43
CA LYS A 57 -9.65 -18.43 9.06
C LYS A 57 -10.42 -19.04 10.23
N LYS A 58 -9.83 -19.03 11.43
CA LYS A 58 -10.46 -19.55 12.65
C LYS A 58 -11.74 -18.79 13.00
N CYS A 59 -11.72 -17.47 12.90
CA CYS A 59 -12.89 -16.61 13.14
C CYS A 59 -13.99 -16.79 12.09
N PHE A 60 -13.65 -17.15 10.85
CA PHE A 60 -14.62 -17.43 9.79
C PHE A 60 -15.24 -18.83 9.90
N SER A 61 -14.58 -19.75 10.60
CA SER A 61 -15.03 -21.14 10.80
C SER A 61 -15.78 -21.41 12.11
N SER A 62 -15.93 -20.39 12.97
CA SER A 62 -16.73 -20.43 14.21
C SER A 62 -17.96 -19.56 14.05
#